data_AF-B9KAN2-F1
#
_entry.id   AF-B9KAN2-F1
#
_cell.length_a   1.000
_cell.length_b   1.000
_cell.length_c   1.000
_cell.angle_alpha   90.00
_cell.angle_beta   90.00
_cell.angle_gamma   90.00
#
_symmetry.space_group_name_H-M   'P 1'
#
loop_
_entity.id
_entity.type
_entity.pdbx_description
1 polymer ?
#
loop_
_entity_poly.entity_id
_entity_poly.type
_entity_poly.pdbx_seq_one_letter_code
_entity_poly.pdbx_strand_id
1 'polypeptide(L)'
;MMSVKLDESMKKFSFVVPITVFFVNVLGFWNEIVVVYNSLRVPLKVAELFLCFMIYSLVVSGVYKMTTGRSPDEMMVSFSPYIFLPLLSVFFDPRKAVLILFLVSVFFFHRMDKKTIFVVLIRVSALFFFIWKISSWMR
;
A
#
# COMPACT_ATOMS: atom_id res chain seq x y z
N MET A 1 14.64 -59.72 -16.30
CA MET A 1 14.49 -58.33 -15.79
C MET A 1 13.30 -57.71 -16.53
N MET A 2 12.13 -57.65 -15.90
CA MET A 2 10.89 -57.23 -16.56
C MET A 2 10.84 -55.69 -16.59
N SER A 3 11.12 -55.11 -17.75
CA SER A 3 10.96 -53.67 -17.98
C SER A 3 9.47 -53.35 -17.94
N VAL A 4 9.02 -52.76 -16.83
CA VAL A 4 7.70 -52.16 -16.74
C VAL A 4 7.70 -51.00 -17.74
N LYS A 5 7.15 -51.24 -18.94
CA LYS A 5 6.82 -50.17 -19.88
C LYS A 5 5.77 -49.30 -19.19
N LEU A 6 6.22 -48.21 -18.57
CA LEU A 6 5.36 -47.15 -18.07
C LEU A 6 4.54 -46.64 -19.26
N ASP A 7 3.25 -46.89 -19.21
CA ASP A 7 2.26 -46.51 -20.22
C ASP A 7 2.37 -45.00 -20.51
N GLU A 8 2.84 -44.66 -21.71
CA GLU A 8 3.08 -43.26 -22.13
C GLU A 8 1.79 -42.43 -22.11
N SER A 9 0.62 -43.08 -22.09
CA SER A 9 -0.68 -42.41 -21.93
C SER A 9 -0.82 -41.70 -20.59
N MET A 10 -0.21 -42.20 -19.51
CA MET A 10 -0.28 -41.57 -18.17
C MET A 10 0.62 -40.34 -18.03
N LYS A 11 1.67 -40.18 -18.87
CA LYS A 11 2.50 -38.97 -18.87
C LYS A 11 1.71 -37.71 -19.23
N LYS A 12 0.68 -37.82 -20.09
CA LYS A 12 -0.19 -36.69 -20.46
C LYS A 12 -1.01 -36.15 -19.28
N PHE A 13 -1.28 -36.97 -18.27
CA PHE A 13 -2.05 -36.59 -17.09
C PHE A 13 -1.17 -36.29 -15.87
N SER A 14 0.15 -36.42 -15.98
CA SER A 14 1.10 -36.14 -14.89
C SER A 14 1.03 -34.69 -14.38
N PHE A 15 0.62 -33.75 -15.23
CA PHE A 15 0.40 -32.34 -14.87
C PHE A 15 -0.94 -32.11 -14.13
N VAL A 16 -1.93 -32.99 -14.34
CA VAL A 16 -3.24 -32.90 -13.69
C VAL A 16 -3.14 -33.22 -12.19
N VAL A 17 -2.28 -34.17 -11.82
CA VAL A 17 -2.13 -34.60 -10.42
C VAL A 17 -1.68 -33.45 -9.50
N PRO A 18 -0.62 -32.67 -9.78
CA PRO A 18 -0.25 -31.50 -8.99
C PRO A 18 -1.37 -30.45 -8.89
N ILE A 19 -2.11 -30.22 -9.98
CA ILE A 19 -3.22 -29.27 -10.02
C ILE A 19 -4.36 -29.75 -9.12
N THR A 20 -4.77 -31.01 -9.25
CA THR A 20 -5.83 -31.58 -8.42
C THR A 20 -5.44 -31.57 -6.95
N VAL A 21 -4.19 -31.95 -6.61
CA VAL A 21 -3.67 -31.88 -5.23
C VAL A 21 -3.66 -30.44 -4.72
N PHE A 22 -3.29 -29.46 -5.55
CA PHE A 22 -3.37 -28.05 -5.19
C PHE A 22 -4.81 -27.62 -4.88
N PHE A 23 -5.77 -27.90 -5.76
CA PHE A 23 -7.17 -27.52 -5.56
C PHE A 23 -7.80 -28.21 -4.33
N VAL A 24 -7.51 -29.50 -4.12
CA VAL A 24 -8.01 -30.23 -2.94
C VAL A 24 -7.44 -29.64 -1.66
N ASN A 25 -6.16 -29.30 -1.63
CA ASN A 25 -5.56 -28.62 -0.48
C ASN A 25 -6.15 -27.20 -0.28
N VAL A 26 -6.33 -26.43 -1.35
CA VAL A 26 -6.95 -25.09 -1.25
C VAL A 26 -8.38 -25.17 -0.70
N LEU A 27 -9.16 -26.17 -1.12
CA LEU A 27 -10.51 -26.42 -0.58
C LEU A 27 -10.46 -26.90 0.87
N GLY A 28 -9.52 -27.80 1.20
CA GLY A 28 -9.34 -28.34 2.55
C GLY A 28 -8.87 -27.30 3.57
N PHE A 29 -8.08 -26.32 3.13
CA PHE A 29 -7.59 -25.20 3.95
C PHE A 29 -8.34 -23.89 3.71
N TRP A 30 -9.52 -23.94 3.09
CA TRP A 30 -10.22 -22.73 2.66
C TRP A 30 -10.51 -21.77 3.82
N ASN A 31 -10.92 -22.30 4.97
CA ASN A 31 -11.24 -21.50 6.15
C ASN A 31 -9.99 -20.81 6.71
N GLU A 32 -8.88 -21.52 6.80
CA GLU A 32 -7.58 -21.01 7.26
C GLU A 32 -7.06 -19.94 6.31
N ILE A 33 -7.15 -20.19 4.99
CA ILE A 33 -6.79 -19.22 3.95
C ILE A 33 -7.66 -17.96 4.09
N VAL A 34 -8.96 -18.09 4.31
CA VAL A 34 -9.88 -16.96 4.50
C VAL A 34 -9.54 -16.17 5.77
N VAL A 35 -9.23 -16.85 6.88
CA VAL A 35 -8.83 -16.20 8.14
C VAL A 35 -7.51 -15.43 7.97
N VAL A 36 -6.50 -16.06 7.36
CA VAL A 36 -5.20 -15.43 7.08
C VAL A 36 -5.39 -14.25 6.13
N TYR A 37 -6.16 -14.42 5.06
CA TYR A 37 -6.45 -13.35 4.11
C TYR A 37 -7.16 -12.17 4.77
N ASN A 38 -8.21 -12.42 5.58
CA ASN A 38 -8.93 -11.36 6.27
C ASN A 38 -8.05 -10.62 7.29
N SER A 39 -7.12 -11.33 7.94
CA SER A 39 -6.15 -10.75 8.88
C SER A 39 -5.10 -9.88 8.16
N LEU A 40 -4.67 -10.28 6.96
CA LEU A 40 -3.67 -9.56 6.17
C LEU A 40 -4.26 -8.49 5.24
N ARG A 41 -5.57 -8.53 4.96
CA ARG A 41 -6.25 -7.64 4.01
C ARG A 41 -6.03 -6.17 4.35
N VAL A 42 -6.20 -5.78 5.62
CA VAL A 42 -6.05 -4.38 6.04
C VAL A 42 -4.58 -3.95 6.00
N PRO A 43 -3.61 -4.69 6.60
CA PRO A 43 -2.19 -4.40 6.47
C PRO A 43 -1.69 -4.27 5.02
N LEU A 44 -2.10 -5.18 4.13
CA LEU A 44 -1.71 -5.15 2.71
C LEU A 44 -2.22 -3.89 2.01
N LYS A 45 -3.47 -3.49 2.27
CA LYS A 45 -4.04 -2.26 1.72
C LYS A 45 -3.38 -1.00 2.28
N VAL A 46 -2.98 -1.00 3.55
CA VAL A 46 -2.20 0.09 4.14
C VAL A 46 -0.80 0.18 3.51
N ALA A 47 -0.16 -0.96 3.24
CA ALA A 47 1.13 -1.00 2.53
C ALA A 47 1.00 -0.48 1.09
N GLU A 48 -0.07 -0.85 0.37
CA GLU A 48 -0.40 -0.29 -0.94
C GLU A 48 -0.57 1.23 -0.88
N LEU A 49 -1.32 1.73 0.12
CA LEU A 49 -1.51 3.17 0.32
C LEU A 49 -0.19 3.89 0.62
N PHE A 50 0.69 3.26 1.40
CA PHE A 50 2.01 3.78 1.71
C PHE A 50 2.87 3.92 0.44
N LEU A 51 2.83 2.94 -0.46
CA LEU A 51 3.51 3.03 -1.76
C LEU A 51 2.94 4.16 -2.62
N CYS A 52 1.60 4.28 -2.69
CA CYS A 52 0.97 5.41 -3.38
C CYS A 52 1.39 6.76 -2.80
N PHE A 53 1.52 6.84 -1.47
CA PHE A 53 1.99 8.02 -0.77
C PHE A 53 3.45 8.35 -1.13
N MET A 54 4.34 7.35 -1.21
CA MET A 54 5.72 7.56 -1.61
C MET A 54 5.81 8.18 -3.02
N ILE A 55 5.07 7.63 -3.99
CA ILE A 55 4.99 8.19 -5.35
C ILE A 55 4.46 9.62 -5.32
N TYR A 56 3.38 9.85 -4.58
CA TYR A 56 2.79 11.17 -4.40
C TYR A 56 3.80 12.18 -3.83
N SER A 57 4.59 11.79 -2.82
CA SER A 57 5.60 12.65 -2.21
C SER A 57 6.67 13.10 -3.22
N LEU A 58 7.06 12.22 -4.16
CA LEU A 58 7.99 12.55 -5.23
C LEU A 58 7.39 13.56 -6.22
N VAL A 59 6.11 13.37 -6.60
CA VAL A 59 5.39 14.30 -7.48
C VAL A 59 5.33 15.69 -6.86
N VAL A 60 4.92 15.78 -5.59
CA VAL A 60 4.82 17.08 -4.90
C VAL A 60 6.18 17.73 -4.72
N SER A 61 7.21 16.94 -4.44
CA SER A 61 8.60 17.42 -4.35
C SER A 61 9.07 18.02 -5.70
N GLY A 62 8.70 17.39 -6.81
CA GLY A 62 8.94 17.93 -8.15
C GLY A 62 8.21 19.26 -8.40
N VAL A 63 6.92 19.33 -8.04
CA VAL A 63 6.12 20.56 -8.15
C VAL A 63 6.70 21.68 -7.27
N TYR A 64 7.14 21.36 -6.05
CA TYR A 64 7.79 22.33 -5.15
C TYR A 64 9.05 22.92 -5.79
N LYS A 65 9.92 22.08 -6.36
CA LYS A 65 11.13 22.55 -7.07
C LYS A 65 10.78 23.46 -8.25
N MET A 66 9.80 23.08 -9.07
CA MET A 66 9.38 23.86 -10.24
C MET A 66 8.79 25.22 -9.85
N THR A 67 8.01 25.28 -8.77
CA THR A 67 7.28 26.50 -8.36
C THR A 67 8.13 27.46 -7.53
N THR A 68 9.01 26.93 -6.69
CA THR A 68 9.80 27.73 -5.74
C THR A 68 11.25 27.92 -6.17
N GLY A 69 11.77 27.05 -7.03
CA GLY A 69 13.20 26.99 -7.38
C GLY A 69 14.09 26.46 -6.26
N ARG A 70 13.53 26.09 -5.10
CA ARG A 70 14.27 25.57 -3.95
C ARG A 70 14.49 24.07 -4.05
N SER A 71 15.42 23.59 -3.24
CA SER A 71 15.76 22.17 -3.22
C SER A 71 14.65 21.34 -2.55
N PRO A 72 14.27 20.16 -3.09
CA PRO A 72 13.15 19.36 -2.56
C PRO A 72 13.35 18.82 -1.14
N ASP A 73 14.60 18.66 -0.71
CA ASP A 73 14.98 18.19 0.64
C ASP A 73 14.39 19.05 1.76
N GLU A 74 14.30 20.37 1.54
CA GLU A 74 13.65 21.32 2.46
C GLU A 74 12.18 20.94 2.75
N MET A 75 11.51 20.29 1.80
CA MET A 75 10.14 19.82 1.94
C MET A 75 10.05 18.36 2.40
N MET A 76 11.04 17.52 2.10
CA MET A 76 10.98 16.09 2.42
C MET A 76 10.83 15.80 3.91
N VAL A 77 11.39 16.65 4.78
CA VAL A 77 11.19 16.57 6.24
C VAL A 77 9.70 16.62 6.59
N SER A 78 8.92 17.43 5.87
CA SER A 78 7.47 17.51 6.09
C SER A 78 6.76 16.20 5.73
N PHE A 79 7.28 15.38 4.83
CA PHE A 79 6.69 14.07 4.48
C PHE A 79 7.14 12.92 5.39
N SER A 80 8.20 13.11 6.19
CA SER A 80 8.73 12.08 7.09
C SER A 80 7.71 11.44 8.05
N PRO A 81 6.67 12.13 8.57
CA PRO A 81 5.70 11.49 9.47
C PRO A 81 4.96 10.31 8.82
N TYR A 82 4.76 10.33 7.50
CA TYR A 82 4.03 9.28 6.80
C TYR A 82 4.77 7.94 6.72
N ILE A 83 6.08 7.90 7.02
CA ILE A 83 6.84 6.66 7.19
C ILE A 83 6.24 5.81 8.31
N PHE A 84 5.60 6.44 9.31
CA PHE A 84 4.95 5.75 10.41
C PHE A 84 3.52 5.30 10.09
N LEU A 85 3.00 5.52 8.89
CA LEU A 85 1.64 5.14 8.51
C LEU A 85 1.35 3.64 8.69
N PRO A 86 2.21 2.70 8.23
CA PRO A 86 1.97 1.28 8.45
C PRO A 86 1.89 0.94 9.94
N LEU A 87 2.79 1.52 10.74
CA LEU A 87 2.86 1.28 12.19
C LEU A 87 1.64 1.84 12.93
N LEU A 88 1.29 3.10 12.69
CA LEU A 88 0.13 3.75 13.32
C LEU A 88 -1.18 3.07 12.96
N SER A 89 -1.29 2.53 11.75
CA SER A 89 -2.49 1.83 11.28
C SER A 89 -2.68 0.45 11.93
N VAL A 90 -1.68 -0.07 12.65
CA VAL A 90 -1.85 -1.27 13.51
C VAL A 90 -2.59 -0.91 14.80
N PHE A 91 -2.36 0.29 15.33
CA PHE A 91 -2.91 0.73 16.63
C PHE A 91 -4.18 1.56 16.51
N PHE A 92 -4.36 2.25 15.39
CA PHE A 92 -5.48 3.17 15.16
C PHE A 92 -6.17 2.88 13.82
N ASP A 93 -7.42 3.33 13.70
CA ASP A 93 -8.13 3.37 12.42
C ASP A 93 -7.26 4.08 11.37
N PRO A 94 -6.98 3.46 10.20
CA PRO A 94 -6.09 4.03 9.20
C PRO A 94 -6.49 5.44 8.75
N ARG A 95 -7.79 5.79 8.80
CA ARG A 95 -8.29 7.14 8.50
C ARG A 95 -7.77 8.17 9.50
N LYS A 96 -7.80 7.82 10.79
CA LYS A 96 -7.29 8.66 11.88
C LYS A 96 -5.78 8.78 11.81
N ALA A 97 -5.09 7.67 11.53
CA ALA A 97 -3.64 7.65 11.36
C ALA A 97 -3.19 8.63 10.25
N VAL A 98 -3.80 8.57 9.06
CA VAL A 98 -3.49 9.50 7.95
C VAL A 98 -3.74 10.96 8.35
N LEU A 99 -4.83 11.24 9.06
CA LEU A 99 -5.16 12.60 9.49
C LEU A 99 -4.13 13.15 10.49
N ILE A 100 -3.75 12.35 11.50
CA ILE A 100 -2.72 12.73 12.48
C ILE A 100 -1.39 13.01 11.76
N LEU A 101 -0.98 12.10 10.87
CA LEU A 101 0.27 12.25 10.13
C LEU A 101 0.25 13.49 9.23
N PHE A 102 -0.90 13.81 8.62
CA PHE A 102 -1.06 15.04 7.85
C PHE A 102 -0.88 16.29 8.72
N LEU A 103 -1.49 16.33 9.90
CA LEU A 103 -1.36 17.49 10.80
C LEU A 103 0.09 17.69 11.25
N VAL A 104 0.77 16.62 11.66
CA VAL A 104 2.20 16.64 12.01
C VAL A 104 3.04 17.09 10.81
N SER A 105 2.71 16.58 9.62
CA SER A 105 3.36 16.91 8.36
C SER A 105 3.17 18.37 7.94
N VAL A 106 2.03 18.99 8.26
CA VAL A 106 1.80 20.43 8.05
C VAL A 106 2.57 21.26 9.07
N PHE A 107 2.64 20.81 10.33
CA PHE A 107 3.41 21.49 11.38
C PHE A 107 4.90 21.60 11.02
N PHE A 108 5.51 20.52 10.49
CA PHE A 108 6.90 20.55 10.02
C PHE A 108 7.13 21.46 8.80
N PHE A 109 6.07 21.85 8.09
CA PHE A 109 6.15 22.71 6.91
C PHE A 109 6.13 24.20 7.28
N HIS A 110 6.83 24.57 8.36
CA HIS A 110 6.72 25.83 9.11
C HIS A 110 7.22 27.10 8.38
N ARG A 111 7.49 27.05 7.06
CA ARG A 111 7.80 28.23 6.23
C ARG A 111 6.73 28.42 5.15
N MET A 112 5.67 29.14 5.52
CA MET A 112 4.60 29.54 4.60
C MET A 112 5.02 30.77 3.79
N ASP A 113 5.83 30.56 2.76
CA ASP A 113 5.95 31.54 1.66
C ASP A 113 4.67 31.51 0.81
N LYS A 114 4.32 32.62 0.15
CA LYS A 114 3.14 32.66 -0.75
C LYS A 114 3.19 31.57 -1.84
N LYS A 115 4.39 31.17 -2.26
CA LYS A 115 4.61 30.12 -3.26
C LYS A 115 4.32 28.70 -2.74
N THR A 116 4.35 28.47 -1.43
CA THR A 116 4.05 27.16 -0.83
C THR A 116 2.56 26.89 -0.64
N ILE A 117 1.68 27.87 -0.86
CA ILE A 117 0.21 27.68 -0.82
C ILE A 117 -0.27 26.63 -1.84
N PHE A 118 0.25 26.65 -3.07
CA PHE A 118 -0.10 25.66 -4.10
C PHE A 118 0.23 24.23 -3.67
N VAL A 119 1.37 24.07 -3.01
CA VAL A 119 1.83 22.78 -2.51
C VAL A 119 0.92 22.28 -1.39
N VAL A 120 0.48 23.16 -0.49
CA VAL A 120 -0.50 22.82 0.56
C VAL A 120 -1.85 22.41 -0.05
N LEU A 121 -2.33 23.11 -1.08
CA LEU A 121 -3.59 22.76 -1.75
C LEU A 121 -3.54 21.35 -2.36
N ILE A 122 -2.44 21.00 -3.04
CA ILE A 122 -2.25 19.65 -3.59
C ILE A 122 -2.21 18.60 -2.45
N ARG A 123 -1.63 18.94 -1.30
CA ARG A 123 -1.58 18.08 -0.10
C ARG A 123 -2.94 17.87 0.54
N VAL A 124 -3.76 18.90 0.64
CA VAL A 124 -5.13 18.79 1.15
C VAL A 124 -5.99 17.91 0.23
N SER A 125 -5.92 18.11 -1.09
CA SER A 125 -6.65 17.26 -2.05
C SER A 125 -6.23 15.80 -1.96
N ALA A 126 -4.94 15.52 -1.82
CA ALA A 126 -4.44 14.16 -1.65
C ALA A 126 -4.90 13.53 -0.32
N LEU A 127 -4.97 14.30 0.77
CA LEU A 127 -5.53 13.84 2.04
C LEU A 127 -6.96 13.33 1.86
N PHE A 128 -7.83 14.11 1.21
CA PHE A 128 -9.21 13.70 0.95
C PHE A 128 -9.28 12.44 0.10
N PHE A 129 -8.43 12.34 -0.94
CA PHE A 129 -8.34 11.14 -1.77
C PHE A 129 -7.94 9.90 -0.95
N PHE A 130 -6.92 10.01 -0.08
CA PHE A 130 -6.48 8.90 0.77
C PHE A 130 -7.55 8.49 1.78
N ILE A 131 -8.22 9.43 2.43
CA ILE A 131 -9.32 9.13 3.37
C ILE A 131 -10.47 8.43 2.64
N TRP A 132 -10.84 8.91 1.45
CA TRP A 132 -11.87 8.29 0.63
C TRP A 132 -11.49 6.85 0.22
N LYS A 133 -10.25 6.66 -0.25
CA LYS A 133 -9.72 5.36 -0.65
C LYS A 133 -9.75 4.37 0.51
N ILE A 134 -9.27 4.76 1.69
CA ILE A 134 -9.35 3.94 2.91
C ILE A 134 -10.81 3.60 3.23
N SER A 135 -11.69 4.59 3.20
CA SER A 135 -13.11 4.40 3.51
C SER A 135 -13.79 3.40 2.57
N SER A 136 -13.41 3.39 1.29
CA SER A 136 -13.90 2.42 0.30
C SER A 136 -13.52 0.97 0.61
N TRP A 137 -12.45 0.75 1.38
CA TRP A 137 -11.94 -0.58 1.69
C TRP A 137 -12.49 -1.19 2.97
N MET A 138 -12.94 -0.30 3.86
CA MET A 138 -13.53 -0.60 5.16
C MET A 138 -15.03 -0.83 5.10
N ARG A 139 -15.68 -0.51 3.97
CA ARG A 139 -17.01 -1.03 3.62
C ARG A 139 -16.90 -2.47 3.13
#